data_AF-A0A3B8SL75-F1
#
_entry.id   AF-A0A3B8SL75-F1
#
_cell.length_a   1.000
_cell.length_b   1.000
_cell.length_c   1.000
_cell.angle_alpha   90.00
_cell.angle_beta   90.00
_cell.angle_gamma   90.00
#
_symmetry.space_group_name_H-M   'P 1'
#
loop_
_entity.id
_entity.type
_entity.pdbx_description
1 polymer ?
#
loop_
_entity_poly.entity_id
_entity_poly.type
_entity_poly.pdbx_seq_one_letter_code
_entity_poly.pdbx_strand_id
1 'polypeptide(L)'
;MKSNVNWIYKVFLLSFILSIIFSSISTIMSEKFNTLILVIILLLVMSIGIIFDMIGVAVLTSNEASLHARASQKIKGAKKAISLLKNSTKVSSICNDVIGDICGIVSGSLSAVLTITICNKFHLSQTIITIIITAVVSSLTVGCKAIFKEVATKKSDTIVFTVGKILSIFSKK
;
A
#
# COMPACT_ATOMS: atom_id res chain seq x y z
N MET A 1 -6.94 -23.21 15.82
CA MET A 1 -8.11 -22.57 15.18
C MET A 1 -8.58 -21.27 15.84
N LYS A 2 -8.66 -21.18 17.19
CA LYS A 2 -9.13 -19.96 17.91
C LYS A 2 -8.30 -18.68 17.68
N SER A 3 -6.99 -18.79 17.42
CA SER A 3 -6.13 -17.61 17.18
C SER A 3 -6.32 -16.94 15.81
N ASN A 4 -6.77 -17.69 14.80
CA ASN A 4 -6.97 -17.15 13.44
C ASN A 4 -8.25 -16.31 13.35
N VAL A 5 -9.31 -16.69 14.07
CA VAL A 5 -10.58 -15.94 14.08
C VAL A 5 -10.41 -14.55 14.70
N ASN A 6 -9.66 -14.44 15.81
CA ASN A 6 -9.33 -13.14 16.41
C ASN A 6 -8.49 -12.26 15.48
N TRP A 7 -7.65 -12.86 14.63
CA TRP A 7 -6.85 -12.11 13.67
C TRP A 7 -7.68 -11.65 12.48
N ILE A 8 -8.56 -12.51 11.95
CA ILE A 8 -9.52 -12.14 10.89
C ILE A 8 -10.42 -10.99 11.34
N TYR A 9 -10.97 -11.06 12.55
CA TYR A 9 -11.80 -9.99 13.10
C TYR A 9 -11.02 -8.68 13.27
N LYS A 10 -9.76 -8.74 13.73
CA LYS A 10 -8.88 -7.56 13.82
C LYS A 10 -8.58 -6.96 12.45
N VAL A 11 -8.29 -7.79 11.45
CA VAL A 11 -8.03 -7.36 10.08
C VAL A 11 -9.26 -6.68 9.49
N PHE A 12 -10.44 -7.28 9.66
CA PHE A 12 -11.71 -6.69 9.23
C PHE A 12 -11.97 -5.34 9.91
N LEU A 13 -11.88 -5.28 11.25
CA LEU A 13 -12.15 -4.05 12.01
C LEU A 13 -11.13 -2.95 11.68
N LEU A 14 -9.85 -3.30 11.54
CA LEU A 14 -8.80 -2.37 11.14
C LEU A 14 -9.07 -1.82 9.74
N SER A 15 -9.41 -2.69 8.79
CA SER A 15 -9.71 -2.30 7.41
C SER A 15 -10.93 -1.37 7.35
N PHE A 16 -11.97 -1.69 8.12
CA PHE A 16 -13.17 -0.88 8.21
C PHE A 16 -12.90 0.52 8.75
N ILE A 17 -12.16 0.62 9.86
CA ILE A 17 -11.78 1.91 10.47
C ILE A 17 -10.87 2.72 9.54
N LEU A 18 -9.85 2.08 8.94
CA LEU A 18 -8.97 2.76 7.97
C LEU A 18 -9.75 3.25 6.77
N SER A 19 -10.67 2.45 6.24
CA SER A 19 -11.51 2.83 5.10
C SER A 19 -12.37 4.04 5.43
N ILE A 20 -12.97 4.11 6.62
CA ILE A 20 -13.74 5.29 7.04
C ILE A 20 -12.85 6.53 7.09
N ILE A 21 -11.67 6.43 7.72
CA ILE A 21 -10.75 7.56 7.87
C ILE A 21 -10.26 8.04 6.50
N PHE A 22 -9.73 7.14 5.67
CA PHE A 22 -9.21 7.49 4.34
C PHE A 22 -10.30 7.98 3.40
N SER A 23 -11.47 7.34 3.40
CA SER A 23 -12.60 7.79 2.58
C SER A 23 -13.08 9.18 3.02
N SER A 24 -13.18 9.44 4.32
CA SER A 24 -13.58 10.76 4.85
C SER A 24 -12.58 11.84 4.46
N ILE A 25 -11.28 11.58 4.64
CA ILE A 25 -10.21 12.50 4.24
C ILE A 25 -10.27 12.74 2.73
N SER A 26 -10.39 11.68 1.94
CA SER A 26 -10.46 11.73 0.48
C SER A 26 -11.64 12.57 0.00
N THR A 27 -12.83 12.41 0.60
CA THR A 27 -14.04 13.17 0.22
C THR A 27 -13.91 14.65 0.60
N ILE A 28 -13.47 14.96 1.82
CA ILE A 28 -13.25 16.35 2.27
C ILE A 28 -12.20 17.05 1.42
N MET A 29 -11.12 16.34 1.06
CA MET A 29 -10.07 16.85 0.16
C MET A 29 -10.54 16.93 -1.29
N SER A 30 -11.57 16.17 -1.70
CA SER A 30 -12.09 16.26 -3.06
C SER A 30 -13.03 17.44 -3.26
N GLU A 31 -13.83 17.78 -2.24
CA GLU A 31 -14.79 18.88 -2.30
C GLU A 31 -14.12 20.27 -2.29
N LYS A 32 -12.97 20.40 -1.62
CA LYS A 32 -12.31 21.71 -1.42
C LYS A 32 -11.22 22.04 -2.42
N PHE A 33 -10.73 21.08 -3.19
CA PHE A 33 -9.51 21.25 -3.97
C PHE A 33 -9.72 21.19 -5.48
N ASN A 34 -8.89 21.95 -6.21
CA ASN A 34 -8.93 22.02 -7.67
C ASN A 34 -8.53 20.67 -8.30
N THR A 35 -9.01 20.41 -9.52
CA THR A 35 -8.72 19.23 -10.36
C THR A 35 -7.25 18.74 -10.32
N LEU A 36 -6.26 19.65 -10.35
CA LEU A 36 -4.84 19.30 -10.26
C LEU A 36 -4.45 18.63 -8.94
N ILE A 37 -5.00 19.11 -7.82
CA ILE A 37 -4.67 18.59 -6.49
C ILE A 37 -5.29 17.21 -6.31
N LEU A 38 -6.47 16.99 -6.88
CA LEU A 38 -7.16 15.70 -6.86
C LEU A 38 -6.34 14.60 -7.56
N VAL A 39 -5.71 14.94 -8.70
CA VAL A 39 -4.76 14.05 -9.40
C VAL A 39 -3.52 13.75 -8.56
N ILE A 40 -2.96 14.75 -7.87
CA ILE A 40 -1.80 14.56 -6.98
C ILE A 40 -2.14 13.63 -5.81
N ILE A 41 -3.30 13.82 -5.18
CA ILE A 41 -3.76 12.96 -4.09
C ILE A 41 -3.97 11.53 -4.58
N LEU A 42 -4.59 11.36 -5.75
CA LEU A 42 -4.78 10.04 -6.37
C LEU A 42 -3.44 9.33 -6.59
N LEU A 43 -2.45 10.02 -7.17
CA LEU A 43 -1.11 9.46 -7.36
C LEU A 43 -0.42 9.12 -6.03
N LEU A 44 -0.60 9.94 -5.00
CA LEU A 44 -0.03 9.71 -3.67
C LEU A 44 -0.63 8.47 -3.02
N VAL A 45 -1.96 8.32 -3.04
CA VAL A 45 -2.66 7.14 -2.51
C VAL A 45 -2.23 5.86 -3.25
N MET A 46 -2.15 5.91 -4.58
CA MET A 46 -1.65 4.78 -5.38
C MET A 46 -0.21 4.42 -5.03
N SER A 47 0.67 5.42 -4.90
CA SER A 47 2.09 5.22 -4.58
C SER A 47 2.26 4.55 -3.22
N ILE A 48 1.50 4.99 -2.21
CA ILE A 48 1.49 4.37 -0.88
C ILE A 48 1.09 2.90 -0.99
N GLY A 49 -0.02 2.59 -1.66
CA GLY A 49 -0.50 1.22 -1.81
C GLY A 49 0.54 0.31 -2.49
N ILE A 50 1.23 0.80 -3.52
CA ILE A 50 2.27 0.06 -4.24
C ILE A 50 3.52 -0.17 -3.37
N ILE A 51 3.94 0.83 -2.58
CA ILE A 51 5.09 0.69 -1.66
C ILE A 51 4.77 -0.34 -0.58
N PHE A 52 3.56 -0.32 -0.01
CA PHE A 52 3.16 -1.31 0.98
C PHE A 52 3.06 -2.73 0.38
N ASP A 53 2.53 -2.89 -0.84
CA ASP A 53 2.53 -4.17 -1.56
C ASP A 53 3.97 -4.69 -1.78
N MET A 54 4.89 -3.83 -2.21
CA MET A 54 6.32 -4.17 -2.33
C MET A 54 6.91 -4.68 -1.01
N ILE A 55 6.60 -4.02 0.12
CA ILE A 55 7.08 -4.45 1.44
C ILE A 55 6.52 -5.84 1.79
N GLY A 56 5.22 -6.07 1.55
CA GLY A 56 4.60 -7.37 1.79
C GLY A 56 5.28 -8.50 1.00
N VAL A 57 5.48 -8.28 -0.30
CA VAL A 57 6.15 -9.25 -1.18
C VAL A 57 7.62 -9.45 -0.79
N ALA A 58 8.34 -8.37 -0.44
CA ALA A 58 9.73 -8.48 0.00
C ALA A 58 9.86 -9.32 1.28
N VAL A 59 8.94 -9.15 2.24
CA VAL A 59 8.93 -9.93 3.50
C VAL A 59 8.63 -11.41 3.25
N LEU A 60 7.83 -11.75 2.25
CA LEU A 60 7.56 -13.16 1.89
C LEU A 60 8.72 -13.82 1.14
N THR A 61 9.54 -13.03 0.44
CA THR A 61 10.56 -13.54 -0.50
C THR A 61 11.99 -13.39 0.02
N SER A 62 12.20 -12.68 1.12
CA SER A 62 13.52 -12.52 1.74
C SER A 62 14.03 -13.81 2.38
N ASN A 63 15.35 -14.02 2.33
CA ASN A 63 15.99 -15.20 2.88
C ASN A 63 16.35 -14.99 4.36
N GLU A 64 15.86 -15.87 5.25
CA GLU A 64 16.17 -15.77 6.67
C GLU A 64 17.68 -15.90 6.94
N ALA A 65 18.40 -16.73 6.18
CA ALA A 65 19.82 -16.98 6.39
C ALA A 65 20.69 -15.73 6.15
N SER A 66 20.37 -14.93 5.14
CA SER A 66 21.10 -13.68 4.84
C SER A 66 20.90 -12.65 5.95
N LEU A 67 19.70 -12.59 6.54
CA LEU A 67 19.38 -11.70 7.66
C LEU A 67 19.97 -12.20 8.98
N HIS A 68 20.06 -13.50 9.19
CA HIS A 68 20.80 -14.09 10.31
C HIS A 68 22.30 -13.80 10.23
N ALA A 69 22.91 -13.87 9.06
CA ALA A 69 24.32 -13.47 8.87
C ALA A 69 24.56 -12.00 9.25
N ARG A 70 23.66 -11.09 8.83
CA ARG A 70 23.69 -9.66 9.22
C ARG A 70 23.49 -9.45 10.73
N ALA A 71 22.68 -10.29 11.38
CA ALA A 71 22.49 -10.24 12.83
C ALA A 71 23.72 -10.73 13.60
N SER A 72 24.41 -11.76 13.11
CA SER A 72 25.68 -12.24 13.67
C SER A 72 26.78 -11.18 13.60
N GLN A 73 26.78 -10.35 12.55
CA GLN A 73 27.64 -9.16 12.43
C GLN A 73 27.16 -7.96 13.29
N LYS A 74 26.16 -8.15 14.16
CA LYS A 74 25.60 -7.14 15.07
C LYS A 74 25.10 -5.86 14.36
N ILE A 75 24.66 -5.98 13.12
CA ILE A 75 24.14 -4.83 12.36
C ILE A 75 22.80 -4.38 12.98
N LYS A 76 22.71 -3.08 13.32
CA LYS A 76 21.50 -2.46 13.88
C LYS A 76 20.31 -2.66 12.93
N GLY A 77 19.18 -3.13 13.45
CA GLY A 77 17.96 -3.43 12.68
C GLY A 77 17.80 -4.89 12.27
N ALA A 78 18.87 -5.70 12.26
CA ALA A 78 18.81 -7.09 11.80
C ALA A 78 17.89 -7.97 12.67
N LYS A 79 17.93 -7.82 14.00
CA LYS A 79 17.02 -8.54 14.92
C LYS A 79 15.55 -8.24 14.64
N LYS A 80 15.22 -7.00 14.27
CA LYS A 80 13.84 -6.58 13.98
C LYS A 80 13.39 -7.06 12.61
N ALA A 81 14.28 -7.05 11.62
CA ALA A 81 14.05 -7.68 10.31
C ALA A 81 13.73 -9.18 10.45
N ILE A 82 14.49 -9.91 11.28
CA ILE A 82 14.19 -11.34 11.58
C ILE A 82 12.81 -11.50 12.26
N SER A 83 12.43 -10.58 13.16
CA SER A 83 11.10 -10.64 13.79
C SER A 83 9.94 -10.38 12.80
N LEU A 84 10.19 -9.57 11.75
CA LEU A 84 9.23 -9.35 10.67
C LEU A 84 9.08 -10.61 9.81
N LEU A 85 10.19 -11.25 9.47
CA LEU A 85 10.23 -12.54 8.76
C LEU A 85 9.47 -13.65 9.50
N LYS A 86 9.65 -13.77 10.82
CA LYS A 86 8.92 -14.77 11.62
C LYS A 86 7.40 -14.61 11.57
N ASN A 87 6.90 -13.41 11.27
CA ASN A 87 5.48 -13.12 11.08
C ASN A 87 5.18 -12.70 9.64
N SER A 88 5.97 -13.16 8.66
CA SER A 88 5.95 -12.70 7.27
C SER A 88 4.56 -12.79 6.64
N THR A 89 3.85 -13.89 6.86
CA THR A 89 2.49 -14.11 6.37
C THR A 89 1.50 -13.08 6.91
N LYS A 90 1.55 -12.77 8.21
CA LYS A 90 0.68 -11.76 8.83
C LYS A 90 1.01 -10.34 8.37
N VAL A 91 2.30 -10.01 8.30
CA VAL A 91 2.77 -8.69 7.86
C VAL A 91 2.40 -8.48 6.39
N SER A 92 2.63 -9.48 5.54
CA SER A 92 2.29 -9.40 4.13
C SER A 92 0.80 -9.24 3.90
N SER A 93 -0.06 -9.96 4.65
CA SER A 93 -1.50 -9.79 4.49
C SER A 93 -1.99 -8.42 4.94
N ILE A 94 -1.43 -7.85 6.02
CA ILE A 94 -1.74 -6.48 6.41
C ILE A 94 -1.27 -5.47 5.34
N CYS A 95 -0.06 -5.66 4.79
CA CYS A 95 0.48 -4.71 3.82
C CYS A 95 -0.18 -4.81 2.45
N ASN A 96 -0.38 -6.03 1.93
CA ASN A 96 -0.95 -6.24 0.61
C ASN A 96 -2.49 -6.20 0.64
N ASP A 97 -3.12 -6.99 1.51
CA ASP A 97 -4.57 -7.15 1.47
C ASP A 97 -5.26 -5.96 2.15
N VAL A 98 -4.87 -5.60 3.38
CA VAL A 98 -5.54 -4.49 4.08
C VAL A 98 -5.20 -3.14 3.47
N ILE A 99 -3.92 -2.79 3.45
CA ILE A 99 -3.50 -1.46 3.00
C ILE A 99 -3.64 -1.34 1.48
N GLY A 100 -3.25 -2.37 0.73
CA GLY A 100 -3.35 -2.38 -0.72
C GLY A 100 -4.78 -2.31 -1.25
N ASP A 101 -5.73 -3.06 -0.66
CA ASP A 101 -7.13 -3.02 -1.10
C ASP A 101 -7.79 -1.68 -0.74
N ILE A 102 -7.50 -1.13 0.45
CA ILE A 102 -8.02 0.19 0.85
C ILE A 102 -7.49 1.28 -0.08
N CYS A 103 -6.19 1.29 -0.41
CA CYS A 103 -5.64 2.22 -1.39
C CYS A 103 -6.28 2.04 -2.78
N GLY A 104 -6.58 0.80 -3.18
CA GLY A 104 -7.31 0.50 -4.42
C GLY A 104 -8.72 1.08 -4.43
N ILE A 105 -9.51 0.86 -3.37
CA ILE A 105 -10.89 1.38 -3.25
C ILE A 105 -10.89 2.90 -3.20
N VAL A 106 -10.01 3.51 -2.41
CA VAL A 106 -9.91 4.98 -2.26
C VAL A 106 -9.43 5.64 -3.55
N SER A 107 -8.47 5.06 -4.27
CA SER A 107 -8.07 5.58 -5.59
C SER A 107 -9.18 5.44 -6.63
N GLY A 108 -9.98 4.36 -6.57
CA GLY A 108 -11.18 4.18 -7.38
C GLY A 108 -12.23 5.27 -7.13
N SER A 109 -12.56 5.55 -5.87
CA SER A 109 -13.53 6.62 -5.53
C SER A 109 -13.02 8.01 -5.93
N LEU A 110 -11.74 8.30 -5.70
CA LEU A 110 -11.09 9.53 -6.18
C LEU A 110 -11.17 9.68 -7.70
N SER A 111 -10.94 8.59 -8.44
CA SER A 111 -11.02 8.60 -9.91
C SER A 111 -12.43 8.88 -10.42
N ALA A 112 -13.46 8.42 -9.70
CA ALA A 112 -14.86 8.71 -10.02
C ALA A 112 -15.18 10.19 -9.79
N VAL A 113 -14.73 10.75 -8.67
CA VAL A 113 -14.91 12.19 -8.40
C VAL A 113 -14.16 13.03 -9.44
N LEU A 114 -12.92 12.66 -9.78
CA LEU A 114 -12.13 13.31 -10.83
C LEU A 114 -12.86 13.32 -12.17
N THR A 115 -13.46 12.18 -12.53
CA THR A 115 -14.25 12.02 -13.76
C THR A 115 -15.41 13.01 -13.79
N ILE A 116 -16.17 13.12 -12.70
CA ILE A 116 -17.31 14.04 -12.60
C ILE A 116 -16.84 15.49 -12.76
N THR A 117 -15.74 15.86 -12.09
CA THR A 117 -15.20 17.23 -12.20
C THR A 117 -14.75 17.58 -13.62
N ILE A 118 -14.13 16.63 -14.33
CA ILE A 118 -13.68 16.83 -15.71
C ILE A 118 -14.87 16.89 -16.67
N CYS A 119 -15.87 16.02 -16.51
CA CYS A 119 -17.09 16.05 -17.33
C CYS A 119 -17.80 17.39 -17.23
N ASN A 120 -17.94 17.91 -16.00
CA ASN A 120 -18.60 19.20 -15.76
C ASN A 120 -17.80 20.38 -16.36
N LYS A 121 -16.46 20.29 -16.42
CA LYS A 121 -15.62 21.35 -17.03
C LYS A 121 -15.63 21.34 -18.56
N PHE A 122 -15.68 20.17 -19.18
CA PHE A 122 -15.50 20.02 -20.63
C PHE A 122 -16.79 19.71 -21.40
N HIS A 123 -17.93 19.56 -20.72
CA HIS A 123 -19.24 19.21 -21.33
C HIS A 123 -19.21 17.97 -22.24
N LEU A 124 -18.31 17.04 -21.93
CA LEU A 124 -18.12 15.79 -22.66
C LEU A 124 -19.01 14.67 -22.12
N SER A 125 -19.21 13.61 -22.91
CA SER A 125 -19.99 12.45 -22.48
C SER A 125 -19.34 11.77 -21.27
N GLN A 126 -20.09 11.65 -20.17
CA GLN A 126 -19.61 11.08 -18.93
C GLN A 126 -19.08 9.65 -19.08
N THR A 127 -19.74 8.84 -19.90
CA THR A 127 -19.37 7.45 -20.14
C THR A 127 -17.97 7.31 -20.72
N ILE A 128 -17.63 8.08 -21.75
CA ILE A 128 -16.33 7.99 -22.43
C ILE A 128 -15.20 8.42 -21.49
N ILE A 129 -15.38 9.52 -20.75
CA ILE A 129 -14.36 10.01 -19.81
C ILE A 129 -14.15 9.00 -18.68
N THR A 130 -15.23 8.43 -18.14
CA THR A 130 -15.13 7.41 -17.09
C THR A 130 -14.30 6.23 -17.57
N ILE A 131 -14.61 5.70 -18.76
CA ILE A 131 -13.86 4.57 -19.35
C ILE A 131 -12.37 4.92 -19.50
N ILE A 132 -12.05 6.09 -20.05
CA ILE A 132 -10.66 6.52 -20.26
C ILE A 132 -9.93 6.66 -18.93
N ILE A 133 -10.51 7.37 -17.95
CA ILE A 133 -9.87 7.61 -16.65
C ILE A 133 -9.70 6.29 -15.90
N THR A 134 -10.73 5.45 -15.82
CA THR A 134 -10.63 4.15 -15.17
C THR A 134 -9.62 3.24 -15.86
N ALA A 135 -9.54 3.24 -17.20
CA ALA A 135 -8.53 2.49 -17.94
C ALA A 135 -7.10 2.98 -17.66
N VAL A 136 -6.88 4.30 -17.62
CA VAL A 136 -5.57 4.88 -17.28
C VAL A 136 -5.18 4.54 -15.85
N VAL A 137 -6.08 4.73 -14.88
CA VAL A 137 -5.80 4.45 -13.46
C VAL A 137 -5.54 2.95 -13.24
N SER A 138 -6.36 2.07 -13.82
CA SER A 138 -6.19 0.62 -13.68
C SER A 138 -4.90 0.12 -14.32
N SER A 139 -4.60 0.51 -15.56
CA SER A 139 -3.36 0.11 -16.25
C SER A 139 -2.11 0.62 -15.52
N LEU A 140 -2.13 1.85 -15.02
CA LEU A 140 -1.04 2.41 -14.22
C LEU A 140 -0.86 1.64 -12.90
N THR A 141 -1.96 1.33 -12.20
CA THR A 141 -1.92 0.61 -10.93
C THR A 141 -1.33 -0.80 -11.12
N VAL A 142 -1.84 -1.55 -12.08
CA VAL A 142 -1.43 -2.94 -12.34
C VAL A 142 0.00 -2.99 -12.89
N GLY A 143 0.34 -2.11 -13.83
CA GLY A 143 1.67 -2.02 -14.42
C GLY A 143 2.74 -1.67 -13.38
N CYS A 144 2.49 -0.66 -12.55
CA CYS A 144 3.42 -0.31 -11.48
C CYS A 144 3.60 -1.46 -10.48
N LYS A 145 2.51 -2.10 -10.03
CA LYS A 145 2.62 -3.26 -9.12
C LYS A 145 3.49 -4.39 -9.71
N ALA A 146 3.35 -4.69 -11.00
CA ALA A 146 4.17 -5.72 -11.65
C ALA A 146 5.68 -5.38 -11.60
N ILE A 147 6.04 -4.15 -11.98
CA ILE A 147 7.44 -3.67 -11.96
C ILE A 147 7.99 -3.73 -10.53
N PHE A 148 7.25 -3.21 -9.55
CA PHE A 148 7.73 -3.14 -8.18
C PHE A 148 7.78 -4.51 -7.49
N LYS A 149 6.96 -5.48 -7.89
CA LYS A 149 7.08 -6.87 -7.43
C LYS A 149 8.37 -7.52 -7.91
N GLU A 150 8.77 -7.29 -9.16
CA GLU A 150 10.06 -7.78 -9.65
C GLU A 150 11.24 -7.14 -8.91
N VAL A 151 11.15 -5.85 -8.59
CA VAL A 151 12.14 -5.18 -7.75
C VAL A 151 12.13 -5.75 -6.33
N ALA A 152 10.95 -6.01 -5.76
CA ALA A 152 10.77 -6.57 -4.43
C ALA A 152 11.44 -7.93 -4.29
N THR A 153 11.29 -8.81 -5.28
CA THR A 153 11.87 -10.15 -5.26
C THR A 153 13.40 -10.10 -5.43
N LYS A 154 13.92 -9.28 -6.35
CA LYS A 154 15.37 -9.15 -6.57
C LYS A 154 16.11 -8.49 -5.41
N LYS A 155 15.48 -7.55 -4.69
CA LYS A 155 16.08 -6.78 -3.59
C LYS A 155 15.41 -7.03 -2.23
N SER A 156 14.76 -8.18 -2.08
CA SER A 156 13.94 -8.54 -0.91
C SER A 156 14.67 -8.33 0.42
N ASP A 157 15.87 -8.90 0.55
CA ASP A 157 16.69 -8.81 1.77
C ASP A 157 17.05 -7.36 2.13
N THR A 158 17.29 -6.51 1.14
CA THR A 158 17.64 -5.10 1.36
C THR A 158 16.41 -4.30 1.79
N ILE A 159 15.25 -4.56 1.18
CA ILE A 159 13.99 -3.90 1.53
C ILE A 159 13.59 -4.28 2.97
N VAL A 160 13.58 -5.58 3.29
CA VAL A 160 13.22 -6.07 4.63
C VAL A 160 14.21 -5.56 5.68
N PHE A 161 15.50 -5.53 5.37
CA PHE A 161 16.50 -4.95 6.27
C PHE A 161 16.27 -3.45 6.49
N THR A 162 15.92 -2.70 5.45
CA THR A 162 15.64 -1.25 5.54
C THR A 162 14.41 -1.00 6.42
N VAL A 163 13.33 -1.75 6.20
CA VAL A 163 12.12 -1.69 7.03
C VAL A 163 12.45 -2.05 8.49
N GLY A 164 13.24 -3.12 8.70
CA GLY A 164 13.71 -3.52 10.02
C GLY A 164 14.57 -2.45 10.71
N LYS A 165 15.40 -1.73 9.96
CA LYS A 165 16.21 -0.61 10.45
C LYS A 165 15.34 0.57 10.86
N ILE A 166 14.36 0.96 10.04
CA ILE A 166 13.39 2.03 10.37
C ILE A 166 12.61 1.67 11.64
N LEU A 167 12.07 0.45 11.72
CA LEU A 167 11.38 -0.01 12.93
C LEU A 167 12.30 -0.05 14.16
N SER A 168 13.58 -0.34 13.99
CA SER A 168 14.53 -0.37 15.11
C SER A 168 14.84 1.02 15.68
N ILE A 169 14.69 2.08 14.89
CA ILE A 169 14.81 3.47 15.35
C ILE A 169 13.64 3.81 16.28
N PHE A 170 12.42 3.40 15.90
CA PHE A 170 11.22 3.59 16.73
C PHE A 170 11.17 2.67 17.95
N SER A 171 11.86 1.53 17.90
CA SER A 171 11.90 0.54 18.99
C SER A 171 13.01 0.78 20.01
N LYS A 172 13.69 1.94 19.96
CA LYS A 172 14.73 2.29 20.95
C LYS A 172 14.06 2.78 22.24
N LYS A 173 13.52 1.85 23.01
CA LYS A 173 13.27 1.97 24.44
C LYS A 173 13.84 0.74 25.13
#